data_AF-A0A660MN82-F1
#
_entry.id   AF-A0A660MN82-F1
#
_cell.length_a   1.000
_cell.length_b   1.000
_cell.length_c   1.000
_cell.angle_alpha   90.00
_cell.angle_beta   90.00
_cell.angle_gamma   90.00
#
_symmetry.space_group_name_H-M   'P 1'
#
loop_
_entity.id
_entity.type
_entity.pdbx_description
1 polymer ?
#
loop_
_entity_poly.entity_id
_entity_poly.type
_entity_poly.pdbx_seq_one_letter_code
_entity_poly.pdbx_strand_id
1 'polypeptide(L)'
;PFVATMIPLLQSAGAGIDPATFEPVWWALALGACLGGNGTLIGASANLTVAAFAERAKQPIGMVQFAKYAFPLMLFTILLSHIYLWLRYF
;
A
#
# COMPACT_ATOMS: atom_id res chain seq x y z
N PRO A 1 -5.42 4.63 9.16
CA PRO A 1 -6.85 4.35 9.48
C PRO A 1 -7.35 3.03 8.88
N PHE A 2 -7.09 2.76 7.60
CA PHE A 2 -7.58 1.54 6.93
C PHE A 2 -7.07 0.22 7.56
N VAL A 3 -5.77 0.10 7.82
CA VAL A 3 -5.21 -1.10 8.47
C VAL A 3 -5.88 -1.38 9.82
N ALA A 4 -6.07 -0.35 10.65
CA ALA A 4 -6.69 -0.48 11.96
C ALA A 4 -8.12 -1.04 11.88
N THR A 5 -8.88 -0.66 10.85
CA THR A 5 -10.23 -1.22 10.63
C THR A 5 -10.23 -2.66 10.13
N MET A 6 -9.13 -3.11 9.50
CA MET A 6 -8.99 -4.47 8.98
C MET A 6 -8.48 -5.47 10.03
N ILE A 7 -7.85 -5.00 11.11
CA ILE A 7 -7.40 -5.84 12.24
C ILE A 7 -8.51 -6.76 12.77
N PRO A 8 -9.70 -6.26 13.18
CA PRO A 8 -10.76 -7.13 13.71
C PRO A 8 -11.31 -8.09 12.66
N LEU A 9 -11.32 -7.70 11.38
CA LEU A 9 -11.72 -8.56 10.25
C LEU A 9 -10.73 -9.70 10.03
N LEU A 10 -9.42 -9.44 10.14
CA LEU A 10 -8.41 -10.49 10.05
C LEU A 10 -8.46 -11.43 11.25
N GLN A 11 -8.69 -10.91 12.45
CA GLN A 11 -8.82 -11.73 13.66
C GLN A 11 -10.03 -12.67 13.57
N SER A 12 -11.16 -12.21 13.02
CA SER A 12 -12.33 -13.06 12.82
C SER A 12 -12.12 -14.06 11.68
N ALA A 13 -11.47 -13.67 10.58
CA ALA A 13 -11.17 -14.56 9.45
C ALA A 13 -10.15 -15.65 9.79
N GLY A 14 -9.21 -15.37 10.69
CA GLY A 14 -8.21 -16.33 11.17
C GLY A 14 -8.69 -17.22 12.32
N ALA A 15 -9.92 -17.03 12.82
CA ALA A 15 -10.44 -17.79 13.94
C ALA A 15 -10.57 -19.28 13.57
N GLY A 16 -9.81 -20.14 14.27
CA GLY A 16 -9.78 -21.57 14.00
C GLY A 16 -8.80 -22.00 12.90
N ILE A 17 -8.02 -21.07 12.33
CA ILE A 17 -6.90 -21.37 11.43
C ILE A 17 -5.61 -21.38 12.25
N ASP A 18 -4.70 -22.30 11.93
CA ASP A 18 -3.37 -22.33 12.53
C ASP A 18 -2.63 -20.99 12.33
N PRO A 19 -2.11 -20.36 13.40
CA PRO A 19 -1.47 -19.05 13.31
C PRO A 19 -0.33 -18.98 12.29
N ALA A 20 0.47 -20.05 12.13
CA ALA A 20 1.58 -20.06 11.16
C ALA A 20 1.07 -20.02 9.71
N THR A 21 -0.08 -20.63 9.45
CA THR A 21 -0.74 -20.60 8.13
C THR A 21 -1.43 -19.26 7.85
N PHE A 22 -1.85 -18.53 8.90
CA PHE A 22 -2.53 -17.25 8.78
C PHE A 22 -1.58 -16.03 8.79
N GLU A 23 -0.34 -16.20 9.26
CA GLU A 23 0.71 -15.16 9.28
C GLU A 23 0.93 -14.44 7.92
N PRO A 24 0.95 -15.12 6.75
CA PRO A 24 1.14 -14.45 5.46
C PRO A 24 0.06 -13.41 5.15
N VAL A 25 -1.15 -13.59 5.67
CA VAL A 25 -2.29 -12.68 5.45
C VAL A 25 -2.07 -11.36 6.19
N TRP A 26 -1.48 -11.40 7.39
CA TRP A 26 -1.11 -10.20 8.12
C TRP A 26 -0.06 -9.38 7.38
N TRP A 27 0.96 -10.06 6.82
CA TRP A 27 1.98 -9.40 6.01
C TRP A 27 1.43 -8.87 4.70
N ALA A 28 0.50 -9.59 4.05
CA ALA A 28 -0.18 -9.11 2.85
C ALA A 28 -0.97 -7.83 3.12
N LEU A 29 -1.69 -7.73 4.25
CA LEU A 29 -2.38 -6.50 4.64
C LEU A 29 -1.39 -5.35 4.88
N ALA A 30 -0.32 -5.60 5.64
CA ALA A 30 0.67 -4.57 5.97
C ALA A 30 1.36 -4.04 4.72
N LEU A 31 1.86 -4.93 3.85
CA LEU A 31 2.53 -4.56 2.60
C LEU A 31 1.57 -3.88 1.61
N GLY A 32 0.36 -4.43 1.45
CA GLY A 32 -0.66 -3.85 0.57
C GLY A 32 -1.07 -2.44 1.00
N ALA A 33 -1.27 -2.21 2.30
CA ALA A 33 -1.64 -0.90 2.81
C ALA A 33 -0.51 0.15 2.67
N CYS A 34 0.74 -0.26 2.92
CA CYS A 34 1.89 0.65 2.80
C CYS A 34 2.24 0.97 1.35
N LEU A 35 2.23 -0.03 0.46
CA LEU A 35 2.62 0.15 -0.94
C LEU A 35 1.48 0.73 -1.78
N GLY A 36 0.25 0.28 -1.56
CA GLY A 36 -0.93 0.72 -2.30
C GLY A 36 -1.22 2.22 -2.15
N GLY A 37 -0.89 2.83 -1.01
CA GLY A 37 -1.03 4.27 -0.79
C GLY A 37 -0.20 5.13 -1.76
N ASN A 38 0.86 4.58 -2.34
CA ASN A 38 1.75 5.34 -3.22
C ASN A 38 1.19 5.55 -4.63
N GLY A 39 0.15 4.81 -5.05
CA GLY A 39 -0.38 4.90 -6.41
C GLY A 39 -1.10 6.21 -6.74
N THR A 40 -1.40 7.04 -5.73
CA THR A 40 -2.14 8.29 -5.91
C THR A 40 -1.53 9.45 -5.12
N LEU A 41 -1.80 10.67 -5.57
CA LEU A 41 -1.27 11.89 -4.94
C LEU A 41 -1.77 12.08 -3.51
N ILE A 42 -3.01 11.69 -3.23
CA ILE A 42 -3.66 11.82 -1.92
C ILE A 42 -3.44 10.60 -1.01
N GLY A 43 -2.87 9.51 -1.53
CA GLY A 43 -2.77 8.24 -0.81
C GLY A 43 -1.70 8.21 0.28
N ALA A 44 -0.72 9.12 0.23
CA ALA A 44 0.31 9.28 1.26
C ALA A 44 0.57 10.77 1.57
N SER A 45 0.83 11.07 2.84
CA SER A 45 1.14 12.44 3.28
C SER A 45 2.41 12.99 2.61
N ALA A 46 3.41 12.15 2.35
CA ALA A 46 4.63 12.52 1.64
C ALA A 46 4.35 13.05 0.22
N ASN A 47 3.42 12.41 -0.50
CA ASN A 47 3.04 12.83 -1.85
C ASN A 47 2.41 14.22 -1.83
N LEU A 48 1.56 14.51 -0.84
CA LEU A 48 0.96 15.82 -0.63
C LEU A 48 2.01 16.88 -0.27
N THR A 49 3.01 16.53 0.55
CA THR A 49 4.11 17.44 0.89
C THR A 49 4.91 17.84 -0.35
N VAL A 50 5.24 16.87 -1.22
CA VAL A 50 5.95 17.16 -2.48
C VAL A 50 5.08 18.02 -3.41
N ALA A 51 3.79 17.71 -3.53
CA ALA A 51 2.86 18.51 -4.30
C ALA A 51 2.81 19.97 -3.80
N ALA A 52 2.78 20.18 -2.49
CA ALA A 52 2.78 21.51 -1.88
C ALA A 52 4.08 22.28 -2.14
N PHE A 53 5.24 21.61 -2.16
CA PHE A 53 6.49 22.24 -2.56
C PHE A 53 6.51 22.62 -4.04
N ALA A 54 6.00 21.74 -4.91
CA ALA A 54 5.93 21.98 -6.34
C ALA A 54 4.99 23.15 -6.69
N GLU A 55 3.86 23.26 -5.99
CA GLU A 55 2.94 24.40 -6.06
C GLU A 55 3.67 25.72 -5.73
N ARG A 56 4.45 25.75 -4.63
CA ARG A 56 5.25 26.92 -4.23
C ARG A 56 6.32 27.28 -5.26
N ALA A 57 6.86 26.29 -5.97
CA ALA A 57 7.82 26.48 -7.06
C ALA A 57 7.17 26.87 -8.40
N LYS A 58 5.86 27.13 -8.43
CA LYS A 58 5.07 27.41 -9.65
C LYS A 58 5.08 26.26 -10.67
N GLN A 59 5.20 25.02 -10.19
CA GLN A 59 5.18 23.79 -10.97
C GLN A 59 4.13 22.82 -10.38
N PRO A 60 2.82 23.12 -10.51
CA PRO A 60 1.77 22.32 -9.91
C PRO A 60 1.77 20.88 -10.45
N ILE A 61 1.68 19.89 -9.56
CA ILE A 61 1.57 18.47 -9.94
C ILE A 61 0.10 18.05 -9.85
N GLY A 62 -0.53 17.81 -11.00
CA GLY A 62 -1.90 17.34 -11.05
C GLY A 62 -2.04 15.88 -10.59
N MET A 63 -3.20 15.53 -10.01
CA MET A 63 -3.50 14.17 -9.54
C MET A 63 -3.35 13.11 -10.65
N VAL A 64 -3.87 13.40 -11.84
CA VAL A 64 -3.80 12.48 -13.00
C VAL A 64 -2.36 12.34 -13.49
N GLN A 65 -1.59 13.43 -13.52
CA GLN A 65 -0.19 13.40 -13.93
C GLN A 65 0.64 12.57 -12.96
N PHE A 66 0.46 12.75 -11.66
CA PHE A 66 1.11 11.93 -10.65
C PHE A 66 0.73 10.45 -10.79
N ALA A 67 -0.56 10.16 -10.86
CA ALA A 67 -1.07 8.79 -10.94
C ALA A 67 -0.55 8.05 -12.19
N LYS A 68 -0.39 8.72 -13.34
CA LYS A 68 0.17 8.09 -14.55
C LYS A 68 1.54 7.46 -14.34
N TYR A 69 2.38 8.03 -13.47
CA TYR A 69 3.71 7.49 -13.17
C TYR A 69 3.71 6.64 -11.89
N ALA A 70 3.04 7.11 -10.85
CA ALA A 70 3.05 6.47 -9.55
C ALA A 70 2.21 5.19 -9.51
N PHE A 71 1.12 5.10 -10.28
CA PHE A 71 0.24 3.94 -10.29
C PHE A 71 0.91 2.69 -10.91
N PRO A 72 1.57 2.76 -12.08
CA PRO A 72 2.35 1.63 -12.59
C PRO A 72 3.47 1.20 -11.63
N LEU A 73 4.15 2.16 -10.98
CA LEU A 73 5.21 1.88 -10.02
C LEU A 73 4.67 1.20 -8.75
N MET A 74 3.50 1.63 -8.27
CA MET A 74 2.78 0.99 -7.17
C MET A 74 2.45 -0.46 -7.52
N LEU A 75 1.91 -0.73 -8.72
CA LEU A 75 1.62 -2.11 -9.14
C LEU A 75 2.88 -2.98 -9.18
N PHE A 76 3.99 -2.43 -9.68
CA PHE A 76 5.27 -3.14 -9.70
C PHE A 76 5.76 -3.50 -8.30
N THR A 77 5.71 -2.57 -7.35
CA THR A 77 6.15 -2.83 -5.97
C THR A 77 5.21 -3.78 -5.21
N ILE A 78 3.90 -3.71 -5.47
CA ILE A 78 2.93 -4.70 -4.96
C ILE A 78 3.22 -6.09 -5.53
N LEU A 79 3.51 -6.19 -6.83
CA LEU A 79 3.84 -7.47 -7.46
C LEU A 79 5.11 -8.08 -6.86
N LEU A 80 6.17 -7.28 -6.67
CA LEU A 80 7.38 -7.75 -6.00
C LEU A 80 7.11 -8.24 -4.57
N SER A 81 6.28 -7.52 -3.83
CA SER A 81 5.89 -7.91 -2.48
C SER A 81 5.06 -9.19 -2.47
N HIS A 82 4.19 -9.38 -3.46
CA HIS A 82 3.45 -10.62 -3.64
C HIS A 82 4.39 -11.81 -3.92
N ILE A 83 5.35 -11.64 -4.83
CA ILE A 83 6.35 -12.67 -5.14
C ILE A 83 7.17 -13.02 -3.89
N TYR A 84 7.60 -12.01 -3.11
CA TYR A 84 8.34 -12.22 -1.87
C TYR A 84 7.53 -13.03 -0.85
N LEU A 85 6.26 -12.68 -0.61
CA LEU A 85 5.40 -13.43 0.30
C LEU A 85 5.18 -14.86 -0.19
N TRP A 86 5.00 -15.04 -1.50
CA TRP A 86 4.86 -16.36 -2.08
C TRP A 86 6.10 -17.22 -1.79
N LEU A 87 7.31 -16.75 -2.13
CA LEU A 87 8.56 -17.49 -1.90
C LEU A 87 8.89 -17.74 -0.42
N ARG A 88 8.43 -16.89 0.50
CA ARG A 88 8.74 -16.99 1.93
C ARG A 88 7.84 -17.97 2.67
N TYR A 89 6.60 -18.13 2.22
CA TYR A 89 5.55 -18.86 2.94
C TYR A 89 4.97 -20.05 2.16
N PHE A 90 5.29 -20.19 0.86
CA PHE A 90 4.90 -21.32 0.01
C PHE A 90 6.14 -21.91 -0.68
#